data_AF-A0A0F8YGV2-F1
#
_entry.id   AF-A0A0F8YGV2-F1
#
_cell.length_a   1.000
_cell.length_b   1.000
_cell.length_c   1.000
_cell.angle_alpha   90.00
_cell.angle_beta   90.00
_cell.angle_gamma   90.00
#
_symmetry.space_group_name_H-M   'P 1'
#
loop_
_entity.id
_entity.type
_entity.pdbx_description
1 polymer ?
#
loop_
_entity_poly.entity_id
_entity_poly.type
_entity_poly.pdbx_seq_one_letter_code
_entity_poly.pdbx_strand_id
1 'polypeptide(L)'
;MTRSVTRMTIEDAEHYTPEQRAAIIASYPKHERDARTKGIPILGSGRIFPISQEDIETEAISIPDHWVQIGGLDFGYDHPTAGVKMAWDRDADIVYVTACYRMREATPIIHAAALKPWGSDLLWAWPHDGLQHDKGGSGQELRKQYEEQGLKMLPDHATYEDGGFGVEAGLMD
;
A
#
# COMPACT_ATOMS: atom_id res chain seq x y z
N MET A 1 11.09 -30.70 -22.24
CA MET A 1 10.82 -31.02 -20.83
C MET A 1 10.23 -29.80 -20.17
N THR A 2 9.00 -29.88 -19.67
CA THR A 2 8.36 -28.77 -18.95
C THR A 2 8.89 -28.77 -17.51
N ARG A 3 9.52 -27.68 -17.09
CA ARG A 3 9.90 -27.48 -15.68
C ARG A 3 8.63 -27.24 -14.86
N SER A 4 8.48 -27.94 -13.73
CA SER A 4 7.44 -27.67 -12.73
C SER A 4 8.08 -27.36 -11.37
N VAL A 5 7.41 -26.54 -10.57
CA VAL A 5 7.80 -26.20 -9.20
C VAL A 5 6.65 -26.62 -8.29
N THR A 6 6.93 -27.52 -7.34
CA THR A 6 5.99 -27.91 -6.29
C THR A 6 6.37 -27.20 -5.00
N ARG A 7 5.47 -26.38 -4.46
CA ARG A 7 5.64 -25.75 -3.15
C ARG A 7 4.93 -26.59 -2.10
N MET A 8 5.57 -26.76 -0.95
CA MET A 8 5.03 -27.42 0.24
C MET A 8 5.21 -26.50 1.44
N THR A 9 4.26 -26.57 2.35
CA THR A 9 4.15 -25.78 3.58
C THR A 9 4.09 -26.72 4.78
N ILE A 10 4.16 -26.17 6.00
CA ILE A 10 3.95 -26.97 7.22
C ILE A 10 2.54 -27.57 7.30
N GLU A 11 1.57 -27.00 6.58
CA GLU A 11 0.21 -27.54 6.52
C GLU A 11 0.13 -28.83 5.70
N ASP A 12 1.06 -29.04 4.76
CA ASP A 12 1.14 -30.24 3.92
C ASP A 12 1.81 -31.42 4.66
N ALA A 13 2.33 -31.19 5.87
CA ALA A 13 2.92 -32.24 6.71
C ALA A 13 1.83 -32.95 7.54
N GLU A 14 1.14 -33.91 6.93
CA GLU A 14 0.01 -34.65 7.53
C GLU A 14 0.34 -35.44 8.81
N HIS A 15 1.63 -35.66 9.11
CA HIS A 15 2.07 -36.34 10.33
C HIS A 15 2.07 -35.44 11.58
N TYR A 16 1.85 -34.13 11.43
CA TYR A 16 1.69 -33.21 12.55
C TYR A 16 0.23 -32.89 12.81
N THR A 17 -0.19 -32.94 14.07
CA THR A 17 -1.48 -32.38 14.49
C THR A 17 -1.47 -30.85 14.42
N PRO A 18 -2.64 -30.18 14.36
CA PRO A 18 -2.72 -28.72 14.37
C PRO A 18 -1.97 -28.07 15.54
N GLU A 19 -2.02 -28.70 16.73
CA GLU A 19 -1.35 -28.22 17.94
C GLU A 19 0.17 -28.33 17.83
N GLN A 20 0.67 -29.42 17.22
CA GLN A 20 2.09 -29.60 16.97
C GLN A 20 2.61 -28.59 15.94
N ARG A 21 1.84 -28.32 14.89
CA ARG A 21 2.17 -27.28 13.90
C ARG A 21 2.26 -25.91 14.56
N ALA A 22 1.27 -25.54 15.38
CA ALA A 22 1.27 -24.27 16.11
C ALA A 22 2.49 -24.13 17.04
N ALA A 23 2.86 -25.19 17.76
CA ALA A 23 4.06 -25.20 18.60
C ALA A 23 5.35 -25.03 17.78
N ILE A 24 5.46 -25.69 16.64
CA ILE A 24 6.60 -25.54 15.71
C ILE A 24 6.66 -24.11 15.17
N ILE A 25 5.54 -23.54 14.71
CA ILE A 25 5.47 -22.17 14.20
C ILE A 25 5.89 -21.16 15.27
N ALA A 26 5.40 -21.34 16.50
CA ALA A 26 5.72 -20.46 17.63
C ALA A 26 7.22 -20.51 18.01
N SER A 27 7.91 -21.61 17.71
CA SER A 27 9.35 -21.75 17.97
C SER A 27 10.24 -20.91 17.04
N TYR A 28 9.72 -20.47 15.90
CA TYR A 28 10.48 -19.66 14.94
C TYR A 28 10.46 -18.16 15.27
N PRO A 29 11.60 -17.45 15.10
CA PRO A 29 11.63 -15.99 15.13
C PRO A 29 10.63 -15.39 14.14
N LYS A 30 9.92 -14.32 14.53
CA LYS A 30 8.84 -13.70 13.71
C LYS A 30 9.26 -13.47 12.25
N HIS A 31 10.44 -12.91 12.03
CA HIS A 31 10.96 -12.60 10.69
C HIS A 31 11.32 -13.84 9.84
N GLU A 32 11.45 -15.03 10.44
CA GLU A 32 11.70 -16.29 9.72
C GLU A 32 10.44 -17.13 9.50
N ARG A 33 9.33 -16.84 10.21
CA ARG A 33 8.14 -17.68 10.23
C ARG A 33 7.60 -17.96 8.83
N ASP A 34 7.37 -16.93 8.02
CA ASP A 34 6.83 -17.10 6.67
C ASP A 34 7.69 -18.01 5.78
N ALA A 35 9.02 -17.92 5.91
CA ALA A 35 9.89 -18.76 5.12
C ALA A 35 9.96 -20.19 5.61
N ARG A 36 10.02 -20.38 6.94
CA ARG A 36 10.09 -21.69 7.57
C ARG A 36 8.77 -22.46 7.46
N THR A 37 7.64 -21.77 7.37
CA THR A 37 6.29 -22.37 7.41
C THR A 37 5.62 -22.45 6.05
N LYS A 38 5.80 -21.44 5.19
CA LYS A 38 5.13 -21.34 3.88
C LYS A 38 6.10 -21.55 2.70
N GLY A 39 7.38 -21.76 2.96
CA GLY A 39 8.40 -21.87 1.92
C GLY A 39 8.56 -20.60 1.09
N ILE A 40 8.12 -19.45 1.63
CA ILE A 40 8.30 -18.14 0.99
C ILE A 40 9.79 -17.83 1.11
N PRO A 41 10.54 -17.67 0.00
CA PRO A 41 11.96 -17.39 0.07
C PRO A 41 12.23 -16.22 1.03
N ILE A 42 13.12 -16.42 2.01
CA ILE A 42 13.71 -15.29 2.72
C ILE A 42 14.49 -14.54 1.65
N LEU A 43 13.91 -13.45 1.14
CA LEU A 43 14.65 -12.43 0.41
C LEU A 43 15.63 -11.81 1.43
N GLY A 44 16.76 -12.49 1.64
CA GLY A 44 17.86 -12.04 2.49
C GLY A 44 18.55 -10.85 1.86
N SER A 45 18.83 -9.83 2.70
CA SER A 45 19.41 -8.51 2.39
C SER A 45 18.70 -7.75 1.25
N GLY A 46 17.86 -6.77 1.59
CA GLY A 46 17.26 -5.87 0.59
C GLY A 46 15.80 -5.47 0.83
N ARG A 47 15.16 -5.87 1.94
CA ARG A 47 13.89 -5.24 2.32
C ARG A 47 14.18 -3.86 2.89
N ILE A 48 13.55 -2.87 2.28
CA ILE A 48 13.54 -1.49 2.79
C ILE A 48 12.91 -1.46 4.19
N PHE A 49 11.79 -2.17 4.38
CA PHE A 49 11.11 -2.28 5.69
C PHE A 49 11.13 -3.73 6.18
N PRO A 50 12.01 -4.10 7.15
CA PRO A 50 12.08 -5.44 7.71
C PRO A 50 11.04 -5.67 8.83
N ILE A 51 9.81 -5.18 8.65
CA ILE A 51 8.70 -5.31 9.62
C ILE A 51 7.74 -6.39 9.10
N SER A 52 7.23 -7.24 9.99
CA SER A 52 6.24 -8.26 9.61
C SER A 52 4.85 -7.64 9.50
N GLN A 53 3.99 -8.18 8.62
CA GLN A 53 2.63 -7.68 8.49
C GLN A 53 1.83 -7.84 9.81
N GLU A 54 2.02 -8.95 10.52
CA GLU A 54 1.41 -9.23 11.83
C GLU A 54 1.75 -8.15 12.88
N ASP A 55 2.87 -7.42 12.73
CA ASP A 55 3.27 -6.38 13.67
C ASP A 55 2.60 -5.03 13.38
N ILE A 56 2.02 -4.83 12.18
CA ILE A 56 1.43 -3.55 11.74
C ILE A 56 -0.04 -3.65 11.33
N GLU A 57 -0.57 -4.87 11.22
CA GLU A 57 -1.98 -5.08 10.96
C GLU A 57 -2.80 -5.01 12.24
N THR A 58 -4.03 -4.54 12.11
CA THR A 58 -5.01 -4.48 13.19
C THR A 58 -6.37 -4.81 12.61
N GLU A 59 -7.25 -5.33 13.48
CA GLU A 59 -8.67 -5.44 13.15
C GLU A 59 -9.24 -4.07 12.79
N ALA A 60 -10.21 -4.07 11.87
CA ALA A 60 -10.84 -2.85 11.41
C ALA A 60 -11.59 -2.17 12.56
N ILE A 61 -11.34 -0.87 12.73
CA ILE A 61 -12.00 -0.04 13.74
C ILE A 61 -12.87 1.03 13.06
N SER A 62 -13.90 1.49 13.77
CA SER A 62 -14.58 2.73 13.39
C SER A 62 -13.64 3.91 13.63
N ILE A 63 -13.43 4.73 12.61
CA ILE A 63 -12.55 5.89 12.68
C ILE A 63 -13.27 7.02 13.43
N PRO A 64 -12.73 7.53 14.55
CA PRO A 64 -13.31 8.66 15.28
C PRO A 64 -13.40 9.92 14.43
N ASP A 65 -14.47 10.71 14.60
CA ASP A 65 -14.74 11.92 13.81
C ASP A 65 -13.66 13.00 13.93
N HIS A 66 -12.94 13.04 15.07
CA HIS A 66 -11.90 14.03 15.31
C HIS A 66 -10.55 13.65 14.67
N TRP A 67 -10.39 12.42 14.18
CA TRP A 67 -9.18 12.01 13.47
C TRP A 67 -9.19 12.59 12.06
N VAL A 68 -8.07 13.22 11.70
CA VAL A 68 -7.91 13.75 10.36
C VAL A 68 -7.63 12.61 9.39
N GLN A 69 -8.12 12.77 8.16
CA GLN A 69 -8.00 11.74 7.14
C GLN A 69 -7.42 12.34 5.86
N ILE A 70 -6.65 11.52 5.13
CA ILE A 70 -6.06 11.89 3.84
C ILE A 70 -6.04 10.69 2.90
N GLY A 71 -6.19 10.94 1.61
CA GLY A 71 -5.94 9.96 0.56
C GLY A 71 -4.52 10.10 0.02
N GLY A 72 -3.84 8.98 -0.24
CA GLY A 72 -2.61 8.94 -1.03
C GLY A 72 -2.90 8.28 -2.37
N LEU A 73 -2.44 8.88 -3.47
CA LEU A 73 -2.65 8.37 -4.83
C LEU A 73 -1.30 8.17 -5.53
N ASP A 74 -1.12 7.03 -6.20
CA ASP A 74 0.00 6.76 -7.10
C ASP A 74 -0.55 6.51 -8.50
N PHE A 75 -0.09 7.29 -9.48
CA PHE A 75 -0.60 7.24 -10.85
C PHE A 75 0.09 6.12 -11.62
N GLY A 76 -0.70 5.31 -12.34
CA GLY A 76 -0.15 4.26 -13.18
C GLY A 76 -1.13 3.76 -14.25
N TYR A 77 -0.57 3.22 -15.34
CA TYR A 77 -1.34 2.51 -16.37
C TYR A 77 -0.82 1.07 -16.53
N ASP A 78 0.41 0.90 -17.01
CA ASP A 78 1.10 -0.40 -17.12
C ASP A 78 1.43 -0.96 -15.73
N HIS A 79 2.07 -0.13 -14.90
CA HIS A 79 2.02 -0.33 -13.45
C HIS A 79 0.65 0.15 -12.93
N PRO A 80 0.06 -0.52 -11.94
CA PRO A 80 -1.29 -0.17 -11.48
C PRO A 80 -1.33 1.23 -10.87
N THR A 81 -2.42 1.97 -11.12
CA THR A 81 -2.81 3.07 -10.22
C THR A 81 -3.17 2.47 -8.87
N ALA A 82 -2.69 3.10 -7.80
CA ALA A 82 -2.97 2.71 -6.42
C ALA A 82 -3.52 3.90 -5.63
N GLY A 83 -4.41 3.61 -4.68
CA GLY A 83 -4.96 4.60 -3.76
C GLY A 83 -5.00 4.04 -2.35
N VAL A 84 -4.69 4.86 -1.36
CA VAL A 84 -4.83 4.51 0.06
C VAL A 84 -5.60 5.60 0.79
N LYS A 85 -6.44 5.21 1.76
CA LYS A 85 -7.04 6.13 2.71
C LYS A 85 -6.37 5.93 4.05
N MET A 86 -5.97 7.02 4.67
CA MET A 86 -5.32 7.02 5.97
C MET A 86 -6.08 7.90 6.96
N ALA A 87 -6.10 7.47 8.22
CA ALA A 87 -6.57 8.24 9.35
C ALA A 87 -5.42 8.44 10.34
N TRP A 88 -5.28 9.64 10.90
CA TRP A 88 -4.23 9.96 11.86
C TRP A 88 -4.84 10.31 13.21
N ASP A 89 -4.56 9.45 14.19
CA ASP A 89 -4.70 9.76 15.61
C ASP A 89 -3.54 10.68 16.00
N ARG A 90 -3.83 11.96 16.18
CA ARG A 90 -2.82 12.96 16.56
C ARG A 90 -2.47 12.92 18.05
N ASP A 91 -3.34 12.35 18.88
CA ASP A 91 -3.11 12.29 20.32
C ASP A 91 -2.14 11.14 20.64
N ALA A 92 -2.28 10.01 19.96
CA ALA A 92 -1.38 8.86 20.08
C ALA A 92 -0.23 8.84 19.06
N ASP A 93 -0.30 9.72 18.05
CA ASP A 93 0.58 9.76 16.88
C ASP A 93 0.63 8.42 16.11
N ILE A 94 -0.56 7.93 15.73
CA ILE A 94 -0.72 6.66 15.01
C ILE A 94 -1.44 6.91 13.68
N VAL A 95 -0.84 6.45 12.59
CA VAL A 95 -1.46 6.46 11.26
C VAL A 95 -2.00 5.08 10.93
N TYR A 96 -3.30 5.04 10.64
CA TYR A 96 -4.00 3.84 10.20
C TYR A 96 -4.26 3.90 8.70
N VAL A 97 -3.87 2.86 7.97
CA VAL A 97 -4.35 2.64 6.60
C VAL A 97 -5.70 1.94 6.67
N THR A 98 -6.77 2.62 6.24
CA THR A 98 -8.15 2.16 6.44
C THR A 98 -8.79 1.61 5.16
N ALA A 99 -8.24 1.95 4.00
CA ALA A 99 -8.68 1.42 2.71
C ALA A 99 -7.53 1.41 1.71
N CYS A 100 -7.53 0.43 0.82
CA CYS A 100 -6.58 0.30 -0.27
C CYS A 100 -7.31 0.05 -1.59
N TYR A 101 -6.77 0.59 -2.66
CA TYR A 101 -7.25 0.45 -4.02
C TYR A 101 -6.08 0.15 -4.95
N ARG A 102 -6.28 -0.73 -5.93
CA ARG A 102 -5.28 -1.08 -6.94
C ARG A 102 -5.95 -1.53 -8.22
N MET A 103 -5.63 -0.87 -9.33
CA MET A 103 -6.13 -1.26 -10.66
C MET A 103 -5.17 -0.83 -11.75
N ARG A 104 -4.97 -1.69 -12.74
CA ARG A 104 -4.15 -1.41 -13.94
C ARG A 104 -5.02 -1.14 -15.15
N GLU A 105 -4.42 -0.54 -16.18
CA GLU A 105 -5.01 -0.40 -17.52
C GLU A 105 -6.42 0.24 -17.49
N ALA A 106 -6.62 1.22 -16.62
CA ALA A 106 -7.86 1.97 -16.53
C ALA A 106 -7.58 3.47 -16.51
N THR A 107 -8.62 4.24 -16.81
CA THR A 107 -8.54 5.70 -16.98
C THR A 107 -8.86 6.42 -15.67
N PRO A 108 -8.45 7.70 -15.52
CA PRO A 108 -8.75 8.50 -14.33
C PRO A 108 -10.23 8.55 -13.92
N ILE A 109 -11.16 8.50 -14.87
CA ILE A 109 -12.61 8.45 -14.58
C ILE A 109 -13.02 7.19 -13.80
N ILE A 110 -12.44 6.04 -14.15
CA ILE A 110 -12.70 4.77 -13.46
C ILE A 110 -12.10 4.80 -12.05
N HIS A 111 -10.85 5.27 -11.94
CA HIS A 111 -10.17 5.41 -10.66
C HIS A 111 -10.91 6.38 -9.73
N ALA A 112 -11.24 7.58 -10.18
CA ALA A 112 -11.98 8.56 -9.40
C ALA A 112 -13.38 8.04 -8.99
N ALA A 113 -14.07 7.30 -9.86
CA ALA A 113 -15.35 6.69 -9.50
C ALA A 113 -15.23 5.68 -8.35
N ALA A 114 -14.14 4.92 -8.28
CA ALA A 114 -13.87 3.97 -7.20
C ALA A 114 -13.43 4.67 -5.89
N LEU A 115 -12.72 5.80 -5.99
CA LEU A 115 -12.13 6.49 -4.84
C LEU A 115 -13.06 7.53 -4.19
N LYS A 116 -13.93 8.21 -4.97
CA LYS A 116 -14.88 9.21 -4.44
C LYS A 116 -15.76 8.72 -3.27
N PRO A 117 -16.28 7.47 -3.27
CA PRO A 117 -17.06 6.95 -2.15
C PRO A 117 -16.32 6.93 -0.81
N TRP A 118 -14.99 7.05 -0.79
CA TRP A 118 -14.20 7.10 0.44
C TRP A 118 -14.38 8.41 1.23
N GLY A 119 -14.85 9.48 0.55
CA GLY A 119 -15.17 10.77 1.14
C GLY A 119 -15.13 11.88 0.09
N SER A 120 -16.22 12.61 -0.07
CA SER A 120 -16.33 13.75 -1.01
C SER A 120 -15.35 14.87 -0.70
N ASP A 121 -15.01 15.04 0.58
CA ASP A 121 -14.15 16.11 1.08
C ASP A 121 -12.73 15.63 1.40
N LEU A 122 -12.42 14.36 1.12
CA LEU A 122 -11.10 13.79 1.35
C LEU A 122 -10.06 14.44 0.42
N LEU A 123 -9.02 15.01 1.03
CA LEU A 123 -7.89 15.56 0.30
C LEU A 123 -6.96 14.43 -0.18
N TRP A 124 -6.43 14.57 -1.39
CA TRP A 124 -5.57 13.58 -2.02
C TRP A 124 -4.16 14.12 -2.20
N ALA A 125 -3.19 13.49 -1.52
CA ALA A 125 -1.78 13.63 -1.79
C ALA A 125 -1.39 12.79 -3.02
N TRP A 126 -0.44 13.31 -3.81
CA TRP A 126 -0.06 12.74 -5.11
C TRP A 126 1.43 13.00 -5.39
N PRO A 127 2.11 12.13 -6.16
CA PRO A 127 3.53 12.27 -6.47
C PRO A 127 3.79 13.25 -7.60
N HIS A 128 5.04 13.66 -7.78
CA HIS A 128 5.49 14.56 -8.85
C HIS A 128 5.03 14.14 -10.27
N ASP A 129 4.79 12.84 -10.52
CA ASP A 129 4.22 12.32 -11.78
C ASP A 129 2.90 12.98 -12.17
N GLY A 130 2.14 13.54 -11.22
CA GLY A 130 0.91 14.26 -11.53
C GLY A 130 1.09 15.50 -12.41
N LEU A 131 2.33 16.03 -12.50
CA LEU A 131 2.71 17.13 -13.40
C LEU A 131 2.99 16.64 -14.84
N GLN A 132 3.15 15.34 -15.04
CA GLN A 132 3.33 14.78 -16.38
C GLN A 132 2.03 14.87 -17.15
N HIS A 133 2.16 15.17 -18.45
CA HIS A 133 1.03 15.17 -19.36
C HIS A 133 0.80 13.74 -19.85
N ASP A 134 -0.47 13.33 -19.92
CA ASP A 134 -0.81 12.01 -20.44
C ASP A 134 -0.32 11.84 -21.89
N LYS A 135 0.32 10.70 -22.15
CA LYS A 135 0.81 10.28 -23.48
C LYS A 135 -0.35 9.85 -24.40
N GLY A 136 -1.53 9.60 -23.84
CA GLY A 136 -2.75 9.11 -24.50
C GLY A 136 -3.63 10.17 -25.18
N GLY A 137 -3.25 11.46 -25.16
CA GLY A 137 -3.79 12.46 -26.08
C GLY A 137 -4.61 13.60 -25.46
N SER A 138 -4.86 13.62 -24.14
CA SER A 138 -5.55 14.76 -23.50
C SER A 138 -4.68 16.03 -23.47
N GLY A 139 -3.34 15.87 -23.43
CA GLY A 139 -2.40 16.98 -23.25
C GLY A 139 -2.59 17.71 -21.92
N GLN A 140 -3.27 17.10 -20.94
CA GLN A 140 -3.45 17.64 -19.61
C GLN A 140 -2.59 16.90 -18.59
N GLU A 141 -2.12 17.64 -17.58
CA GLU A 141 -1.47 17.10 -16.39
C GLU A 141 -2.36 16.04 -15.73
N LEU A 142 -1.77 14.90 -15.35
CA LEU A 142 -2.50 13.79 -14.75
C LEU A 142 -3.32 14.24 -13.54
N ARG A 143 -2.76 15.06 -12.64
CA ARG A 143 -3.50 15.60 -11.47
C ARG A 143 -4.82 16.27 -11.88
N LYS A 144 -4.79 17.12 -12.92
CA LYS A 144 -5.99 17.84 -13.38
C LYS A 144 -7.06 16.89 -13.88
N GLN A 145 -6.69 15.81 -14.55
CA GLN A 145 -7.64 14.81 -15.01
C GLN A 145 -8.40 14.16 -13.84
N TYR A 146 -7.73 13.89 -12.71
CA TYR A 146 -8.42 13.36 -11.50
C TYR A 146 -9.26 14.43 -10.79
N GLU A 147 -8.78 15.67 -10.75
CA GLU A 147 -9.49 16.83 -10.19
C GLU A 147 -10.80 17.12 -10.95
N GLU A 148 -10.77 17.06 -12.29
CA GLU A 148 -11.95 17.18 -13.16
C GLU A 148 -13.01 16.08 -12.91
N GLN A 149 -12.58 14.91 -12.42
CA GLN A 149 -13.49 13.83 -12.02
C GLN A 149 -14.04 13.97 -10.60
N GLY A 150 -13.63 15.02 -9.87
CA GLY A 150 -14.14 15.39 -8.56
C GLY A 150 -13.31 14.92 -7.37
N LEU A 151 -12.06 14.48 -7.56
CA LEU A 151 -11.15 14.27 -6.42
C LEU A 151 -10.55 15.61 -5.97
N LYS A 152 -10.52 15.86 -4.65
CA LYS A 152 -9.90 17.07 -4.10
C LYS A 152 -8.39 16.89 -3.98
N MET A 153 -7.69 17.12 -5.09
CA MET A 153 -6.23 17.02 -5.15
C MET A 153 -5.58 18.16 -4.36
N LEU A 154 -4.52 17.86 -3.60
CA LEU A 154 -3.71 18.91 -2.96
C LEU A 154 -3.09 19.83 -4.03
N PRO A 155 -2.87 21.13 -3.71
CA PRO A 155 -2.32 22.09 -4.66
C PRO A 155 -0.91 21.72 -5.11
N ASP A 156 -0.12 21.15 -4.20
CA ASP A 156 1.26 20.76 -4.41
C ASP A 156 1.41 19.23 -4.31
N HIS A 157 2.39 18.69 -5.02
CA HIS A 157 2.75 17.28 -4.91
C HIS A 157 3.50 17.01 -3.60
N ALA A 158 3.49 15.75 -3.17
CA ALA A 158 4.21 15.32 -1.97
C ALA A 158 5.71 15.64 -2.10
N THR A 159 6.22 16.42 -1.15
CA THR A 159 7.59 16.95 -1.11
C THR A 159 8.08 16.90 0.34
N TYR A 160 9.36 16.59 0.58
CA TYR A 160 9.96 16.67 1.91
C TYR A 160 10.10 18.12 2.39
N GLU A 161 10.24 18.33 3.70
CA GLU A 161 10.36 19.67 4.29
C GLU A 161 11.60 20.44 3.80
N ASP A 162 12.71 19.73 3.57
CA ASP A 162 13.96 20.25 3.03
C ASP A 162 13.98 20.30 1.48
N GLY A 163 12.90 19.84 0.85
CA GLY A 163 12.72 19.80 -0.59
C GLY A 163 13.09 18.45 -1.22
N GLY A 164 12.53 18.21 -2.41
CA GLY A 164 12.72 16.94 -3.14
C GLY A 164 11.69 15.87 -2.78
N PHE A 165 11.78 14.74 -3.46
CA PHE A 165 10.79 13.65 -3.43
C PHE A 165 11.44 12.27 -3.66
N GLY A 166 12.75 12.15 -3.44
CA GLY A 166 13.50 10.91 -3.63
C GLY A 166 13.14 9.85 -2.59
N VAL A 167 13.02 8.60 -2.99
CA VAL A 167 12.72 7.48 -2.08
C VAL A 167 13.79 7.36 -0.98
N GLU A 168 15.07 7.47 -1.34
CA GLU A 168 16.20 7.33 -0.41
C GLU A 168 16.18 8.35 0.73
N ALA A 169 15.68 9.57 0.48
CA ALA A 169 15.58 10.60 1.49
C ALA A 169 14.63 10.19 2.63
N GLY A 170 13.62 9.37 2.34
CA GLY A 170 12.68 8.86 3.35
C GLY A 170 13.17 7.59 4.06
N LEU A 171 14.34 7.06 3.72
CA LEU A 171 14.90 5.82 4.29
C LEU A 171 16.13 6.04 5.17
N MET A 172 16.77 7.22 5.09
CA MET A 172 18.09 7.48 5.67
C MET A 172 18.06 8.13 7.07
N ASP A 173 16.91 8.13 7.75
CA ASP A 173 16.76 8.61 9.14
C ASP A 173 16.75 7.48 10.18
#